data_AF-A0A821YQN5-F1
#
_entry.id   AF-A0A821YQN5-F1
#
_cell.length_a   1.000
_cell.length_b   1.000
_cell.length_c   1.000
_cell.angle_alpha   90.00
_cell.angle_beta   90.00
_cell.angle_gamma   90.00
#
_symmetry.space_group_name_H-M   'P 1'
#
loop_
_entity.id
_entity.type
_entity.pdbx_description
1 polymer ?
#
loop_
_entity_poly.entity_id
_entity_poly.type
_entity_poly.pdbx_seq_one_letter_code
_entity_poly.pdbx_strand_id
1 'polypeptide(L)'
;LEVLQTQQTSKFEKLTTKIVEGTQQSFTTIQAKPKPFPRKKTLLPTYLPPIKAIECPTFKLCREFVLSLKWPKSLFATQHDRCYCSICYLSNQPDVLIAGSANYVVPREWAAFGLSVDPTLADCHDIWRTWIVTYHGTSTLATESILKQRQFLIPGDTLIDGTRLAVRPGHIPGMEYVYTSPSIQYASLDMYSVRYNFRASSGQQYQAKIVLQCRQKPGTFKIQRETIGQGTRRICKFISNEQIEYLTNYRSSVVPYRLLVFLRPMGVLPDLIRRTD
;
A
#
# COMPACT_ATOMS: atom_id res chain seq x y z
N LEU A 1 -33.57 -13.30 -50.26
CA LEU A 1 -32.87 -12.54 -49.20
C LEU A 1 -31.46 -13.11 -48.96
N GLU A 2 -30.76 -13.51 -50.03
CA GLU A 2 -29.48 -14.24 -49.95
C GLU A 2 -28.44 -13.73 -50.98
N VAL A 3 -28.63 -12.53 -51.52
CA VAL A 3 -27.74 -11.94 -52.55
C VAL A 3 -27.13 -10.60 -52.11
N LEU A 4 -27.30 -10.22 -50.83
CA LEU A 4 -26.74 -8.98 -50.27
C LEU A 4 -25.63 -9.19 -49.22
N GLN A 5 -25.22 -10.44 -48.95
CA GLN A 5 -24.19 -10.74 -47.94
C GLN A 5 -22.79 -11.05 -48.51
N THR A 6 -22.61 -11.16 -49.82
CA THR A 6 -21.32 -11.54 -50.44
C THR A 6 -20.47 -10.37 -50.92
N GLN A 7 -20.97 -9.12 -50.88
CA GLN A 7 -20.23 -7.94 -51.37
C GLN A 7 -19.54 -7.10 -50.28
N GLN A 8 -19.76 -7.39 -48.98
CA GLN A 8 -19.09 -6.69 -47.89
C GLN A 8 -17.83 -7.39 -47.36
N THR A 9 -17.65 -8.68 -47.64
CA THR A 9 -16.47 -9.45 -47.20
C THR A 9 -15.24 -9.23 -48.09
N SER A 10 -15.40 -8.86 -49.37
CA SER A 10 -14.25 -8.67 -50.29
C SER A 10 -13.55 -7.30 -50.18
N LYS A 11 -14.08 -6.37 -49.37
CA LYS A 11 -13.49 -5.03 -49.16
C LYS A 11 -12.59 -4.97 -47.92
N PHE A 12 -12.76 -5.88 -46.96
CA PHE A 12 -11.95 -5.94 -45.74
C PHE A 12 -10.63 -6.69 -45.92
N GLU A 13 -10.54 -7.68 -46.81
CA GLU A 13 -9.29 -8.42 -47.08
C GLU A 13 -8.28 -7.66 -47.95
N LYS A 14 -8.69 -6.59 -48.64
CA LYS A 14 -7.78 -5.74 -49.44
C LYS A 14 -7.17 -4.57 -48.66
N LEU A 15 -7.63 -4.31 -47.42
CA LEU A 15 -7.05 -3.29 -46.55
C LEU A 15 -5.97 -3.84 -45.61
N THR A 16 -5.96 -5.15 -45.35
CA THR A 16 -5.01 -5.83 -44.45
C THR A 16 -3.70 -6.25 -45.13
N THR A 17 -3.60 -6.21 -46.46
CA THR A 17 -2.37 -6.54 -47.20
C THR A 17 -1.49 -5.35 -47.58
N LYS A 18 -1.86 -4.10 -47.20
CA LYS A 18 -1.12 -2.88 -47.57
C LYS A 18 -0.43 -2.14 -46.41
N ILE A 19 -0.37 -2.72 -45.22
CA ILE A 19 0.34 -2.11 -44.07
C ILE A 19 1.61 -2.90 -43.70
N VAL A 20 1.90 -4.01 -44.39
CA VAL A 20 3.11 -4.82 -44.15
C VAL A 20 4.14 -4.58 -45.25
N GLU A 21 4.59 -3.34 -45.43
CA GLU A 21 5.77 -3.03 -46.24
C GLU A 21 6.25 -1.61 -45.93
N GLY A 22 7.38 -1.50 -45.23
CA GLY A 22 8.12 -0.25 -45.09
C GLY A 22 8.36 0.22 -43.67
N THR A 23 9.33 -0.39 -42.98
CA THR A 23 10.46 0.28 -42.28
C THR A 23 11.26 -0.75 -41.47
N GLN A 24 12.16 -1.47 -42.14
CA GLN A 24 13.30 -2.08 -41.44
C GLN A 24 14.36 -0.98 -41.25
N GLN A 25 14.25 -0.23 -40.14
CA GLN A 25 15.39 0.51 -39.61
C GLN A 25 16.12 -0.42 -38.64
N SER A 26 17.34 -0.80 -39.02
CA SER A 26 18.29 -1.55 -38.23
C SER A 26 18.62 -0.79 -36.94
N PHE A 27 18.18 -1.31 -35.79
CA PHE A 27 18.67 -0.87 -34.48
C PHE A 27 19.97 -1.61 -34.16
N THR A 28 21.10 -0.97 -34.45
CA THR A 28 22.41 -1.37 -33.95
C THR A 28 22.40 -1.28 -32.42
N THR A 29 22.33 -2.44 -31.76
CA THR A 29 22.43 -2.55 -30.31
C THR A 29 23.87 -2.27 -29.88
N ILE A 30 24.15 -1.04 -29.43
CA ILE A 30 25.39 -0.74 -28.72
C ILE A 30 25.23 -1.30 -27.30
N GLN A 31 25.79 -2.48 -27.05
CA GLN A 31 25.96 -3.01 -25.70
C GLN A 31 27.01 -2.17 -24.95
N ALA A 32 26.56 -1.11 -24.28
CA ALA A 32 27.38 -0.45 -23.27
C ALA A 32 27.35 -1.31 -21.98
N LYS A 33 28.51 -1.88 -21.61
CA LYS A 33 28.69 -2.52 -20.29
C LYS A 33 28.34 -1.50 -19.20
N PRO A 34 27.44 -1.81 -18.24
CA PRO A 34 27.13 -0.89 -17.16
C PRO A 34 28.39 -0.67 -16.32
N LYS A 35 28.85 0.58 -16.22
CA LYS A 35 29.91 0.96 -15.29
C LYS A 35 29.40 0.73 -13.85
N PRO A 36 30.22 0.15 -12.95
CA PRO A 36 29.84 -0.01 -11.56
C PRO A 36 29.53 1.37 -10.97
N PHE A 37 28.30 1.54 -10.48
CA PHE A 37 27.90 2.76 -9.78
C PHE A 37 28.76 2.90 -8.51
N PRO A 38 29.40 4.05 -8.28
CA PRO A 38 30.14 4.27 -7.06
C PRO A 38 29.16 4.22 -5.87
N ARG A 39 29.45 3.37 -4.89
CA ARG A 39 28.74 3.30 -3.60
C ARG A 39 28.94 4.61 -2.84
N LYS A 40 28.20 5.65 -3.20
CA LYS A 40 28.00 6.80 -2.31
C LYS A 40 27.10 6.32 -1.19
N LYS A 41 27.65 6.25 0.04
CA LYS A 41 26.88 6.22 1.28
C LYS A 41 26.10 7.53 1.34
N THR A 42 24.97 7.59 0.65
CA THR A 42 24.13 8.78 0.60
C THR A 42 23.17 8.72 1.77
N LEU A 43 23.34 9.66 2.69
CA LEU A 43 22.50 9.87 3.87
C LEU A 43 21.03 9.86 3.44
N LEU A 44 20.24 8.92 3.98
CA LEU A 44 18.79 8.97 3.94
C LEU A 44 18.35 10.35 4.47
N PRO A 45 17.31 10.99 3.90
CA PRO A 45 16.76 12.21 4.46
C PRO A 45 16.53 11.97 5.95
N THR A 46 17.26 12.70 6.77
CA THR A 46 17.25 12.62 8.23
C THR A 46 15.91 13.16 8.73
N TYR A 47 14.83 12.42 8.49
CA TYR A 47 13.65 12.52 9.30
C TYR A 47 14.01 11.93 10.64
N LEU A 48 14.26 12.83 11.60
CA LEU A 48 14.60 12.56 13.00
C LEU A 48 14.12 11.17 13.44
N PRO A 49 15.04 10.29 13.90
CA PRO A 49 14.65 8.98 14.40
C PRO A 49 13.62 9.23 15.51
N PRO A 50 12.43 8.61 15.47
CA PRO A 50 11.46 8.79 16.53
C PRO A 50 12.09 8.30 17.84
N ILE A 51 11.79 9.03 18.92
CA ILE A 51 11.94 8.61 20.33
C ILE A 51 11.73 7.09 20.41
N LYS A 52 12.68 6.34 21.00
CA LYS A 52 12.74 4.86 20.98
C LYS A 52 11.34 4.26 21.08
N ALA A 53 10.77 3.89 19.93
CA ALA A 53 9.39 3.37 19.86
C ALA A 53 9.19 2.19 20.82
N ILE A 54 10.26 1.45 21.09
CA ILE A 54 10.35 0.32 22.02
C ILE A 54 9.85 0.65 23.44
N GLU A 55 10.04 1.89 23.92
CA GLU A 55 9.65 2.27 25.28
C GLU A 55 8.23 2.83 25.37
N CYS A 56 7.64 3.24 24.23
CA CYS A 56 6.31 3.84 24.16
C CYS A 56 5.20 2.86 24.58
N PRO A 57 4.31 3.23 25.54
CA PRO A 57 3.20 2.38 25.96
C PRO A 57 2.27 1.98 24.81
N THR A 58 1.91 2.92 23.92
CA THR A 58 1.07 2.65 22.74
C THR A 58 1.72 1.62 21.83
N PHE A 59 3.03 1.75 21.60
CA PHE A 59 3.76 0.83 20.73
C PHE A 59 3.89 -0.56 21.35
N LYS A 60 4.15 -0.65 22.66
CA LYS A 60 4.17 -1.92 23.41
C LYS A 60 2.81 -2.62 23.35
N LEU A 61 1.71 -1.90 23.56
CA LEU A 61 0.36 -2.44 23.45
C LEU A 61 0.06 -2.94 22.03
N CYS A 62 0.41 -2.17 21.00
CA CYS A 62 0.27 -2.62 19.62
C CYS A 62 1.17 -3.83 19.31
N ARG A 63 2.33 -3.95 19.97
CA ARG A 63 3.24 -5.10 19.82
C ARG A 63 2.59 -6.37 20.36
N GLU A 64 1.84 -6.30 21.46
CA GLU A 64 1.06 -7.45 21.96
C GLU A 64 0.09 -7.96 20.88
N PHE A 65 -0.63 -7.06 20.20
CA PHE A 65 -1.49 -7.44 19.09
C PHE A 65 -0.70 -8.11 17.96
N VAL A 66 0.45 -7.54 17.54
CA VAL A 66 1.29 -8.16 16.50
C VAL A 66 1.78 -9.55 16.90
N LEU A 67 2.19 -9.74 18.15
CA LEU A 67 2.60 -11.05 18.67
C LEU A 67 1.44 -12.05 18.66
N SER A 68 0.21 -11.60 18.93
CA SER A 68 -0.99 -12.45 18.88
C SER A 68 -1.31 -12.99 17.47
N LEU A 69 -0.80 -12.35 16.41
CA LEU A 69 -0.93 -12.83 15.03
C LEU A 69 -0.12 -14.10 14.76
N LYS A 70 0.86 -14.42 15.62
CA LYS A 70 1.74 -15.61 15.50
C LYS A 70 2.48 -15.70 14.16
N TRP A 71 2.72 -14.57 13.51
CA TRP A 71 3.50 -14.53 12.27
C TRP A 71 4.99 -14.81 12.52
N PRO A 72 5.71 -15.42 11.55
CA PRO A 72 7.14 -15.66 11.70
C PRO A 72 7.92 -14.37 11.95
N LYS A 73 8.85 -14.40 12.91
CA LYS A 73 9.73 -13.26 13.22
C LYS A 73 10.53 -12.77 12.02
N SER A 74 10.84 -13.66 11.07
CA SER A 74 11.56 -13.36 9.83
C SER A 74 10.82 -12.40 8.89
N LEU A 75 9.50 -12.21 9.08
CA LEU A 75 8.73 -11.21 8.34
C LEU A 75 8.97 -9.78 8.85
N PHE A 76 9.58 -9.61 10.02
CA PHE A 76 9.76 -8.32 10.67
C PHE A 76 11.22 -7.88 10.68
N ALA A 77 11.43 -6.57 10.63
CA ALA A 77 12.74 -5.96 10.63
C ALA A 77 12.67 -4.60 11.33
N THR A 78 13.28 -4.49 12.52
CA THR A 78 13.04 -3.37 13.45
C THR A 78 13.59 -2.03 12.98
N GLN A 79 14.41 -1.99 11.91
CA GLN A 79 14.98 -0.75 11.38
C GLN A 79 13.92 0.25 10.91
N HIS A 80 12.68 -0.20 10.70
CA HIS A 80 11.58 0.66 10.28
C HIS A 80 10.50 0.84 11.36
N ASP A 81 10.71 0.36 12.58
CA ASP A 81 9.78 0.55 13.71
C ASP A 81 9.58 2.05 13.99
N ARG A 82 8.32 2.47 14.17
CA ARG A 82 7.97 3.86 14.51
C ARG A 82 6.62 3.92 15.21
N CYS A 83 6.49 4.77 16.23
CA CYS A 83 5.21 5.09 16.82
C CYS A 83 4.77 6.50 16.38
N TYR A 84 3.49 6.67 16.07
CA TYR A 84 2.88 7.93 15.65
C TYR A 84 1.81 8.42 16.62
N CYS A 85 1.77 7.92 17.86
CA CYS A 85 0.90 8.48 18.90
C CYS A 85 1.32 9.91 19.26
N SER A 86 0.43 10.63 19.95
CA SER A 86 0.64 12.00 20.41
C SER A 86 1.94 12.24 21.20
N ILE A 87 2.49 11.21 21.85
CA ILE A 87 3.77 11.28 22.59
C ILE A 87 4.97 11.16 21.66
N CYS A 88 4.92 10.24 20.69
CA CYS A 88 6.06 9.94 19.82
C CYS A 88 6.11 10.81 18.55
N TYR A 89 4.97 11.34 18.12
CA TYR A 89 4.83 12.19 16.95
C TYR A 89 3.96 13.39 17.31
N LEU A 90 4.63 14.43 17.82
CA LEU A 90 4.01 15.62 18.40
C LEU A 90 3.09 16.34 17.41
N SER A 91 2.10 17.07 17.92
CA SER A 91 1.10 17.79 17.12
C SER A 91 1.71 18.87 16.21
N ASN A 92 2.85 19.45 16.59
CA ASN A 92 3.57 20.44 15.79
C ASN A 92 4.38 19.84 14.62
N GLN A 93 4.52 18.51 14.56
CA GLN A 93 5.16 17.85 13.42
C GLN A 93 4.22 17.83 12.20
N PRO A 94 4.74 17.73 10.97
CA PRO A 94 3.91 17.77 9.76
C PRO A 94 2.90 16.63 9.66
N ASP A 95 1.70 16.91 9.13
CA ASP A 95 0.70 15.86 8.83
C ASP A 95 0.93 15.17 7.48
N VAL A 96 1.79 15.74 6.64
CA VAL A 96 2.11 15.28 5.30
C VAL A 96 3.62 15.28 5.14
N LEU A 97 4.16 14.21 4.57
CA LEU A 97 5.58 14.06 4.26
C LEU A 97 5.76 13.75 2.77
N ILE A 98 6.97 13.98 2.27
CA ILE A 98 7.36 13.68 0.89
C ILE A 98 8.20 12.40 0.91
N ALA A 99 7.87 11.47 0.01
CA ALA A 99 8.70 10.30 -0.28
C ALA A 99 8.77 10.10 -1.80
N GLY A 100 9.99 9.94 -2.34
CA GLY A 100 10.20 10.03 -3.77
C GLY A 100 9.72 11.39 -4.29
N SER A 101 8.80 11.37 -5.26
CA SER A 101 8.22 12.56 -5.86
C SER A 101 6.80 12.89 -5.38
N ALA A 102 6.28 12.23 -4.34
CA ALA A 102 4.88 12.38 -3.93
C ALA A 102 4.69 12.61 -2.44
N ASN A 103 3.62 13.34 -2.11
CA ASN A 103 3.12 13.54 -0.77
C ASN A 103 2.38 12.30 -0.26
N TYR A 104 2.50 12.02 1.03
CA TYR A 104 1.68 11.03 1.72
C TYR A 104 1.32 11.53 3.13
N VAL A 105 0.17 11.08 3.62
CA VAL A 105 -0.36 11.49 4.92
C VAL A 105 0.29 10.68 6.03
N VAL A 106 0.76 11.34 7.08
CA VAL A 106 1.35 10.67 8.25
C VAL A 106 0.27 9.89 9.00
N PRO A 107 0.53 8.62 9.40
CA PRO A 107 -0.46 7.80 10.07
C PRO A 107 -0.50 8.11 11.57
N ARG A 108 -0.94 9.31 11.96
CA ARG A 108 -1.09 9.69 13.37
C ARG A 108 -1.96 8.71 14.15
N GLU A 109 -1.57 8.44 15.39
CA GLU A 109 -2.16 7.44 16.29
C GLU A 109 -1.93 5.97 15.90
N TRP A 110 -1.11 5.68 14.88
CA TRP A 110 -0.73 4.31 14.53
C TRP A 110 0.65 3.93 15.10
N ALA A 111 0.82 2.65 15.38
CA ALA A 111 2.12 2.02 15.60
C ALA A 111 2.56 1.30 14.32
N ALA A 112 3.77 1.56 13.84
CA ALA A 112 4.34 0.98 12.65
C ALA A 112 5.44 -0.02 13.01
N PHE A 113 5.24 -1.28 12.64
CA PHE A 113 6.20 -2.37 12.83
C PHE A 113 6.92 -2.60 11.51
N GLY A 114 8.25 -2.49 11.51
CA GLY A 114 9.05 -2.68 10.31
C GLY A 114 8.94 -4.11 9.78
N LEU A 115 8.81 -4.24 8.48
CA LEU A 115 8.73 -5.50 7.75
C LEU A 115 10.05 -5.76 7.03
N SER A 116 10.38 -7.04 6.87
CA SER A 116 11.52 -7.47 6.10
C SER A 116 11.31 -7.16 4.62
N VAL A 117 12.25 -6.42 4.04
CA VAL A 117 12.29 -6.12 2.61
C VAL A 117 13.56 -6.76 2.05
N ASP A 118 13.44 -7.39 0.89
CA ASP A 118 14.59 -7.97 0.20
C ASP A 118 15.65 -6.89 -0.06
N PRO A 119 16.86 -7.00 0.52
CA PRO A 119 17.87 -5.95 0.44
C PRO A 119 18.38 -5.77 -0.99
N THR A 120 18.48 -6.85 -1.77
CA THR A 120 18.90 -6.77 -3.18
C THR A 120 17.87 -6.03 -4.00
N LEU A 121 16.58 -6.33 -3.82
CA LEU A 121 15.49 -5.58 -4.46
C LEU A 121 15.55 -4.09 -4.08
N ALA A 122 15.72 -3.81 -2.79
CA ALA A 122 15.76 -2.44 -2.27
C ALA A 122 16.92 -1.63 -2.85
N ASP A 123 18.11 -2.22 -2.92
CA ASP A 123 19.33 -1.58 -3.43
C ASP A 123 19.31 -1.42 -4.94
N CYS A 124 18.95 -2.47 -5.70
CA CYS A 124 18.92 -2.43 -7.16
C CYS A 124 17.90 -1.44 -7.73
N HIS A 125 16.77 -1.25 -7.04
CA HIS A 125 15.73 -0.30 -7.45
C HIS A 125 15.74 1.01 -6.67
N ASP A 126 16.68 1.18 -5.74
CA ASP A 126 16.81 2.38 -4.93
C ASP A 126 15.48 2.81 -4.27
N ILE A 127 14.78 1.81 -3.74
CA ILE A 127 13.37 1.90 -3.31
C ILE A 127 13.19 3.02 -2.28
N TRP A 128 14.14 3.16 -1.34
CA TRP A 128 14.01 4.09 -0.23
C TRP A 128 14.05 5.56 -0.66
N ARG A 129 14.76 5.87 -1.74
CA ARG A 129 14.93 7.24 -2.26
C ARG A 129 13.91 7.56 -3.35
N THR A 130 13.69 6.64 -4.29
CA THR A 130 12.92 6.95 -5.51
C THR A 130 11.45 6.54 -5.43
N TRP A 131 11.09 5.54 -4.63
CA TRP A 131 9.71 5.06 -4.58
C TRP A 131 8.87 5.88 -3.62
N ILE A 132 7.63 6.16 -4.03
CA ILE A 132 6.66 6.90 -3.24
C ILE A 132 6.13 6.04 -2.10
N VAL A 133 5.53 6.67 -1.09
CA VAL A 133 4.87 5.95 0.03
C VAL A 133 3.36 5.93 -0.20
N THR A 134 2.77 4.75 -0.05
CA THR A 134 1.32 4.52 -0.10
C THR A 134 0.87 3.54 0.97
N TYR A 135 -0.43 3.38 1.12
CA TYR A 135 -1.10 2.56 2.12
C TYR A 135 -2.04 1.57 1.46
N HIS A 136 -2.11 0.36 1.99
CA HIS A 136 -3.03 -0.68 1.56
C HIS A 136 -3.74 -1.30 2.77
N GLY A 137 -5.05 -1.06 2.89
CA GLY A 137 -5.88 -1.74 3.87
C GLY A 137 -6.24 -3.14 3.39
N THR A 138 -6.10 -4.13 4.27
CA THR A 138 -6.47 -5.51 3.97
C THR A 138 -6.70 -6.32 5.26
N SER A 139 -6.92 -7.63 5.14
CA SER A 139 -7.05 -8.54 6.28
C SER A 139 -5.68 -9.02 6.80
N THR A 140 -5.65 -9.59 8.01
CA THR A 140 -4.44 -10.21 8.58
C THR A 140 -3.98 -11.38 7.71
N LEU A 141 -4.90 -12.26 7.30
CA LEU A 141 -4.60 -13.39 6.42
C LEU A 141 -4.03 -12.96 5.06
N ALA A 142 -4.63 -11.95 4.43
CA ALA A 142 -4.14 -11.42 3.16
C ALA A 142 -2.77 -10.75 3.33
N THR A 143 -2.58 -9.99 4.42
CA THR A 143 -1.26 -9.44 4.76
C THR A 143 -0.22 -10.54 4.88
N GLU A 144 -0.48 -11.58 5.68
CA GLU A 144 0.47 -12.68 5.86
C GLU A 144 0.82 -13.35 4.53
N SER A 145 -0.18 -13.52 3.66
CA SER A 145 0.01 -14.09 2.32
C SER A 145 0.89 -13.20 1.45
N ILE A 146 0.63 -11.88 1.41
CA ILE A 146 1.45 -10.90 0.69
C ILE A 146 2.91 -10.95 1.16
N LEU A 147 3.13 -11.05 2.47
CA LEU A 147 4.47 -11.05 3.05
C LEU A 147 5.23 -12.35 2.76
N LYS A 148 4.57 -13.51 2.91
CA LYS A 148 5.20 -14.82 2.62
C LYS A 148 5.49 -15.01 1.14
N GLN A 149 4.60 -14.56 0.27
CA GLN A 149 4.75 -14.66 -1.19
C GLN A 149 5.56 -13.50 -1.78
N ARG A 150 5.87 -12.46 -0.99
CA ARG A 150 6.57 -11.23 -1.41
C ARG A 150 5.93 -10.53 -2.60
N GLN A 151 4.61 -10.66 -2.73
CA GLN A 151 3.86 -10.16 -3.87
C GLN A 151 2.46 -9.75 -3.44
N PHE A 152 2.02 -8.60 -3.93
CA PHE A 152 0.63 -8.21 -3.78
C PHE A 152 -0.28 -9.13 -4.59
N LEU A 153 -1.33 -9.59 -3.93
CA LEU A 153 -2.29 -10.51 -4.50
C LEU A 153 -3.40 -9.75 -5.20
N ILE A 154 -3.81 -10.25 -6.36
CA ILE A 154 -4.92 -9.73 -7.15
C ILE A 154 -6.08 -10.74 -7.13
N PRO A 155 -7.31 -10.32 -7.50
CA PRO A 155 -8.42 -11.26 -7.64
C PRO A 155 -8.03 -12.45 -8.53
N GLY A 156 -8.38 -13.66 -8.09
CA GLY A 156 -7.98 -14.92 -8.72
C GLY A 156 -6.80 -15.63 -8.07
N ASP A 157 -5.90 -14.90 -7.38
CA ASP A 157 -4.79 -15.49 -6.62
C ASP A 157 -5.27 -16.29 -5.39
N THR A 158 -4.40 -17.14 -4.86
CA THR A 158 -4.68 -18.00 -3.70
C THR A 158 -3.88 -17.55 -2.48
N LEU A 159 -4.57 -17.38 -1.35
CA LEU A 159 -4.00 -17.08 -0.04
C LEU A 159 -3.27 -18.30 0.54
N ILE A 160 -2.49 -18.10 1.59
CA ILE A 160 -1.70 -19.17 2.23
C ILE A 160 -2.53 -20.29 2.87
N ASP A 161 -3.81 -20.05 3.12
CA ASP A 161 -4.76 -21.03 3.65
C ASP A 161 -5.54 -21.76 2.54
N GLY A 162 -5.23 -21.49 1.27
CA GLY A 162 -5.96 -22.04 0.12
C GLY A 162 -7.18 -21.22 -0.31
N THR A 163 -7.54 -20.15 0.41
CA THR A 163 -8.66 -19.29 0.04
C THR A 163 -8.36 -18.57 -1.28
N ARG A 164 -9.25 -18.69 -2.27
CA ARG A 164 -9.13 -17.93 -3.52
C ARG A 164 -9.69 -16.52 -3.35
N LEU A 165 -8.91 -15.52 -3.75
CA LEU A 165 -9.36 -14.12 -3.71
C LEU A 165 -10.47 -13.89 -4.73
N ALA A 166 -11.68 -13.66 -4.22
CA ALA A 166 -12.83 -13.34 -5.04
C ALA A 166 -12.70 -11.94 -5.67
N VAL A 167 -13.24 -11.80 -6.88
CA VAL A 167 -13.61 -10.48 -7.41
C VAL A 167 -14.76 -9.97 -6.54
N ARG A 168 -14.53 -8.93 -5.72
CA ARG A 168 -15.60 -8.43 -4.84
C ARG A 168 -16.76 -7.85 -5.69
N PRO A 169 -18.02 -7.98 -5.25
CA PRO A 169 -19.16 -7.34 -5.92
C PRO A 169 -18.94 -5.83 -6.07
N GLY A 170 -19.20 -5.28 -7.26
CA GLY A 170 -18.92 -3.88 -7.60
C GLY A 170 -17.57 -3.64 -8.29
N HIS A 171 -16.65 -4.62 -8.31
CA HIS A 171 -15.53 -4.57 -9.24
C HIS A 171 -16.01 -4.89 -10.66
N ILE A 172 -15.61 -4.07 -11.61
CA ILE A 172 -15.82 -4.33 -13.04
C ILE A 172 -15.14 -5.68 -13.38
N PRO A 173 -15.78 -6.59 -14.11
CA PRO A 173 -15.15 -7.84 -14.55
C PRO A 173 -13.82 -7.56 -15.28
N GLY A 174 -12.76 -8.30 -14.94
CA GLY A 174 -11.43 -8.15 -15.54
C GLY A 174 -10.48 -7.13 -14.87
N MET A 175 -10.88 -6.53 -13.75
CA MET A 175 -10.03 -5.59 -13.01
C MET A 175 -9.05 -6.31 -12.06
N GLU A 176 -7.94 -6.79 -12.62
CA GLU A 176 -6.82 -7.45 -11.94
C GLU A 176 -5.83 -6.44 -11.33
N TYR A 177 -6.29 -5.66 -10.34
CA TYR A 177 -5.49 -4.57 -9.78
C TYR A 177 -5.30 -4.65 -8.27
N VAL A 178 -4.21 -4.01 -7.85
CA VAL A 178 -3.91 -3.63 -6.48
C VAL A 178 -4.29 -2.16 -6.31
N TYR A 179 -5.02 -1.87 -5.25
CA TYR A 179 -5.36 -0.51 -4.83
C TYR A 179 -4.47 -0.09 -3.66
N THR A 180 -3.86 1.08 -3.77
CA THR A 180 -3.18 1.75 -2.67
C THR A 180 -3.64 3.20 -2.59
N SER A 181 -3.29 3.90 -1.51
CA SER A 181 -3.63 5.31 -1.33
C SER A 181 -2.49 6.07 -0.64
N PRO A 182 -2.24 7.36 -0.97
CA PRO A 182 -1.37 8.20 -0.17
C PRO A 182 -2.01 8.60 1.18
N SER A 183 -3.28 8.27 1.42
CA SER A 183 -4.01 8.58 2.65
C SER A 183 -4.24 7.35 3.52
N ILE A 184 -3.74 7.40 4.76
CA ILE A 184 -4.05 6.39 5.77
C ILE A 184 -5.53 6.40 6.16
N GLN A 185 -6.20 7.56 6.13
CA GLN A 185 -7.63 7.67 6.42
C GLN A 185 -8.46 6.91 5.40
N TYR A 186 -8.10 7.01 4.12
CA TYR A 186 -8.75 6.26 3.05
C TYR A 186 -8.46 4.76 3.16
N ALA A 187 -7.18 4.38 3.24
CA ALA A 187 -6.77 2.98 3.28
C ALA A 187 -7.26 2.24 4.54
N SER A 188 -7.59 2.95 5.62
CA SER A 188 -8.09 2.35 6.86
C SER A 188 -9.62 2.32 6.98
N LEU A 189 -10.37 2.73 5.95
CA LEU A 189 -11.84 2.60 5.93
C LEU A 189 -12.26 1.13 6.06
N ASP A 190 -13.44 0.89 6.62
CA ASP A 190 -13.89 -0.45 7.04
C ASP A 190 -14.00 -1.46 5.91
N MET A 191 -14.28 -1.00 4.69
CA MET A 191 -14.32 -1.85 3.51
C MET A 191 -12.93 -2.29 3.01
N TYR A 192 -11.88 -1.59 3.42
CA TYR A 192 -10.49 -1.89 3.05
C TYR A 192 -9.75 -2.58 4.21
N SER A 193 -9.87 -2.05 5.43
CA SER A 193 -9.23 -2.58 6.64
C SER A 193 -10.25 -3.25 7.55
N VAL A 194 -10.17 -4.57 7.64
CA VAL A 194 -10.96 -5.39 8.56
C VAL A 194 -10.65 -5.02 10.02
N ARG A 195 -11.67 -5.12 10.88
CA ARG A 195 -11.57 -4.92 12.33
C ARG A 195 -11.42 -6.25 13.04
N TYR A 196 -10.58 -6.28 14.07
CA TYR A 196 -10.35 -7.46 14.89
C TYR A 196 -10.58 -7.13 16.36
N ASN A 197 -11.24 -8.02 17.09
CA ASN A 197 -11.29 -7.91 18.55
C ASN A 197 -9.97 -8.44 19.12
N PHE A 198 -9.37 -7.67 20.02
CA PHE A 198 -8.11 -8.00 20.68
C PHE A 198 -8.25 -7.78 22.17
N ARG A 199 -7.81 -8.75 22.98
CA ARG A 199 -7.71 -8.62 24.43
C ARG A 199 -6.24 -8.52 24.81
N ALA A 200 -5.84 -7.38 25.36
CA ALA A 200 -4.48 -7.15 25.82
C ALA A 200 -4.16 -7.98 27.07
N SER A 201 -2.88 -8.09 27.43
CA SER A 201 -2.46 -8.80 28.65
C SER A 201 -3.01 -8.17 29.93
N SER A 202 -3.35 -6.87 29.89
CA SER A 202 -4.05 -6.17 30.98
C SER A 202 -5.52 -6.60 31.16
N GLY A 203 -6.06 -7.39 30.24
CA GLY A 203 -7.48 -7.76 30.21
C GLY A 203 -8.38 -6.79 29.45
N GLN A 204 -7.90 -5.58 29.13
CA GLN A 204 -8.65 -4.58 28.36
C GLN A 204 -8.90 -5.07 26.93
N GLN A 205 -10.13 -4.82 26.43
CA GLN A 205 -10.52 -5.15 25.06
C GLN A 205 -10.31 -3.96 24.13
N TYR A 206 -9.89 -4.25 22.90
CA TYR A 206 -9.62 -3.30 21.84
C TYR A 206 -10.19 -3.79 20.51
N GLN A 207 -10.54 -2.84 19.67
CA GLN A 207 -10.78 -3.05 18.25
C GLN A 207 -9.52 -2.65 17.48
N ALA A 208 -8.88 -3.64 16.86
CA ALA A 208 -7.67 -3.48 16.08
C ALA A 208 -7.97 -3.30 14.59
N LYS A 209 -7.16 -2.48 13.93
CA LYS A 209 -7.08 -2.37 12.47
C LYS A 209 -5.64 -2.47 12.02
N ILE A 210 -5.44 -2.99 10.81
CA ILE A 210 -4.12 -3.06 10.19
C ILE A 210 -4.11 -2.45 8.80
N VAL A 211 -2.99 -1.83 8.44
CA VAL A 211 -2.73 -1.28 7.10
C VAL A 211 -1.27 -1.53 6.76
N LEU A 212 -0.99 -1.93 5.52
CA LEU A 212 0.38 -2.01 5.01
C LEU A 212 0.83 -0.62 4.55
N GLN A 213 1.92 -0.11 5.12
CA GLN A 213 2.65 1.02 4.53
C GLN A 213 3.64 0.48 3.51
N CYS A 214 3.54 0.98 2.29
CA CYS A 214 4.19 0.44 1.11
C CYS A 214 5.11 1.47 0.47
N ARG A 215 6.12 0.97 -0.22
CA ARG A 215 6.83 1.69 -1.27
C ARG A 215 6.23 1.28 -2.59
N GLN A 216 5.91 2.25 -3.44
CA GLN A 216 5.32 1.99 -4.75
C GLN A 216 6.14 2.66 -5.85
N LYS A 217 6.44 1.88 -6.89
CA LYS A 217 7.29 2.32 -7.99
C LYS A 217 6.59 3.43 -8.79
N PRO A 218 7.22 4.59 -9.00
CA PRO A 218 6.68 5.63 -9.87
C PRO A 218 6.48 5.10 -11.30
N GLY A 219 5.43 5.57 -11.97
CA GLY A 219 5.13 5.20 -13.36
C GLY A 219 4.48 3.82 -13.53
N THR A 220 4.24 3.06 -12.46
CA THR A 220 3.57 1.74 -12.54
C THR A 220 2.13 1.75 -12.03
N PHE A 221 1.53 2.93 -11.85
CA PHE A 221 0.15 3.05 -11.37
C PHE A 221 -0.58 4.22 -12.03
N LYS A 222 -1.91 4.13 -12.05
CA LYS A 222 -2.80 5.22 -12.44
C LYS A 222 -3.37 5.85 -11.17
N ILE A 223 -3.49 7.18 -11.17
CA ILE A 223 -4.17 7.92 -10.11
C ILE A 223 -5.61 8.13 -10.53
N GLN A 224 -6.56 7.88 -9.63
CA GLN A 224 -7.98 8.05 -9.88
C GLN A 224 -8.73 8.55 -8.65
N ARG A 225 -10.01 8.85 -8.88
CA ARG A 225 -10.96 9.23 -7.84
C ARG A 225 -11.32 8.07 -6.93
N GLU A 226 -11.85 8.40 -5.75
CA GLU A 226 -12.45 7.43 -4.84
C GLU A 226 -13.57 6.61 -5.49
N THR A 227 -13.68 5.34 -5.13
CA THR A 227 -14.68 4.40 -5.67
C THR A 227 -15.77 4.03 -4.67
N ILE A 228 -15.81 4.70 -3.51
CA ILE A 228 -16.70 4.36 -2.39
C ILE A 228 -17.98 5.21 -2.35
N GLY A 229 -18.12 6.13 -3.30
CA GLY A 229 -19.33 6.94 -3.48
C GLY A 229 -19.55 7.96 -2.37
N GLN A 230 -18.48 8.48 -1.75
CA GLN A 230 -18.58 9.53 -0.72
C GLN A 230 -19.08 10.88 -1.26
N GLY A 231 -19.09 11.04 -2.59
CA GLY A 231 -19.55 12.27 -3.24
C GLY A 231 -18.68 13.46 -2.84
N THR A 232 -19.30 14.54 -2.37
CA THR A 232 -18.59 15.77 -1.99
C THR A 232 -17.94 15.69 -0.60
N ARG A 233 -18.23 14.66 0.21
CA ARG A 233 -17.65 14.53 1.54
C ARG A 233 -16.18 14.14 1.43
N ARG A 234 -15.33 15.03 1.92
CA ARG A 234 -13.87 14.84 1.89
C ARG A 234 -13.44 13.73 2.86
N ILE A 235 -12.72 12.74 2.35
CA ILE A 235 -12.24 11.60 3.15
C ILE A 235 -10.94 11.94 3.87
N CYS A 236 -10.04 12.66 3.20
CA CYS A 236 -8.76 13.06 3.72
C CYS A 236 -8.60 14.58 3.66
N LYS A 237 -8.18 15.21 4.77
CA LYS A 237 -7.91 16.65 4.84
C LYS A 237 -6.81 17.12 3.87
N PHE A 238 -5.91 16.24 3.44
CA PHE A 238 -4.72 16.61 2.66
C PHE A 238 -4.75 16.13 1.21
N ILE A 239 -5.45 15.03 0.94
CA ILE A 239 -5.53 14.43 -0.40
C ILE A 239 -6.94 14.63 -0.94
N SER A 240 -7.05 15.06 -2.20
CA SER A 240 -8.33 15.22 -2.88
C SER A 240 -8.97 13.86 -3.16
N ASN A 241 -10.30 13.76 -3.04
CA ASN A 241 -11.04 12.56 -3.43
C ASN A 241 -10.82 12.20 -4.92
N GLU A 242 -10.48 13.16 -5.79
CA GLU A 242 -10.19 12.90 -7.22
C GLU A 242 -8.84 12.23 -7.49
N GLN A 243 -7.96 12.15 -6.48
CA GLN A 243 -6.59 11.65 -6.62
C GLN A 243 -6.19 10.72 -5.46
N ILE A 244 -7.15 10.09 -4.80
CA ILE A 244 -6.91 9.35 -3.55
C ILE A 244 -6.62 7.86 -3.77
N GLU A 245 -6.91 7.32 -4.96
CA GLU A 245 -6.68 5.91 -5.29
C GLU A 245 -5.58 5.74 -6.32
N TYR A 246 -4.62 4.87 -6.02
CA TYR A 246 -3.54 4.50 -6.93
C TYR A 246 -3.72 3.04 -7.34
N LEU A 247 -4.00 2.83 -8.62
CA LEU A 247 -4.36 1.55 -9.22
C LEU A 247 -3.18 0.97 -10.01
N THR A 248 -2.82 -0.30 -9.77
CA THR A 248 -1.77 -0.98 -10.54
C THR A 248 -2.06 -2.45 -10.80
N ASN A 249 -1.75 -2.94 -12.00
CA ASN A 249 -1.66 -4.37 -12.35
C ASN A 249 -0.20 -4.83 -12.47
N TYR A 250 0.78 -3.98 -12.20
CA TYR A 250 2.18 -4.34 -12.27
C TYR A 250 2.54 -5.16 -11.03
N ARG A 251 2.86 -6.45 -11.22
CA ARG A 251 3.41 -7.27 -10.16
C ARG A 251 4.75 -6.69 -9.69
N SER A 252 5.05 -6.90 -8.41
CA SER A 252 6.30 -6.45 -7.77
C SER A 252 6.57 -4.94 -7.81
N SER A 253 5.57 -4.11 -8.16
CA SER A 253 5.72 -2.65 -8.16
C SER A 253 5.26 -2.00 -6.84
N VAL A 254 4.84 -2.80 -5.87
CA VAL A 254 4.43 -2.37 -4.54
C VAL A 254 5.12 -3.29 -3.52
N VAL A 255 5.87 -2.71 -2.60
CA VAL A 255 6.66 -3.42 -1.58
C VAL A 255 6.21 -2.95 -0.20
N PRO A 256 5.56 -3.80 0.61
CA PRO A 256 5.23 -3.44 1.98
C PRO A 256 6.50 -3.38 2.83
N TYR A 257 6.64 -2.34 3.65
CA TYR A 257 7.82 -2.20 4.52
C TYR A 257 7.47 -1.88 5.98
N ARG A 258 6.21 -1.56 6.29
CA ARG A 258 5.69 -1.55 7.66
C ARG A 258 4.28 -2.10 7.74
N LEU A 259 3.99 -2.80 8.83
CA LEU A 259 2.65 -3.10 9.30
C LEU A 259 2.21 -1.99 10.25
N LEU A 260 1.22 -1.20 9.86
CA LEU A 260 0.59 -0.23 10.74
C LEU A 260 -0.51 -0.91 11.54
N VAL A 261 -0.52 -0.67 12.84
CA VAL A 261 -1.53 -1.15 13.80
C VAL A 261 -2.16 0.04 14.50
N PHE A 262 -3.49 0.05 14.52
CA PHE A 262 -4.29 0.98 15.31
C PHE A 262 -5.15 0.19 16.27
N LEU A 263 -5.17 0.60 17.54
CA LEU A 263 -6.00 0.00 18.59
C LEU A 263 -6.95 1.04 19.16
N ARG A 264 -8.24 0.74 19.15
CA ARG A 264 -9.29 1.53 19.81
C ARG A 264 -9.82 0.78 21.02
N PRO A 265 -9.78 1.33 22.25
CA PRO A 265 -10.40 0.70 23.40
C PRO A 265 -11.89 0.39 23.17
N MET A 266 -12.34 -0.78 23.59
CA MET A 266 -13.75 -1.17 23.60
C MET A 266 -14.31 -1.04 25.03
N GLY A 267 -15.55 -0.56 25.16
CA GLY A 267 -16.24 -0.52 26.45
C GLY A 267 -15.75 0.54 27.43
N VAL A 268 -14.79 1.37 27.06
CA VAL A 268 -14.60 2.67 27.73
C VAL A 268 -15.73 3.56 27.21
N LEU A 269 -16.78 3.74 28.02
CA LEU A 269 -17.68 4.88 27.84
C LEU A 269 -16.79 6.11 27.66
N PRO A 270 -17.07 7.03 26.73
CA PRO A 270 -16.40 8.32 26.77
C PRO A 270 -16.63 8.85 28.17
N ASP A 271 -15.58 8.84 29.00
CA ASP A 271 -15.66 9.50 30.30
C ASP A 271 -16.21 10.88 29.99
N LEU A 272 -17.28 11.21 30.71
CA LEU A 272 -17.83 12.54 30.81
C LEU A 272 -16.69 13.52 30.55
N ILE A 273 -16.75 14.21 29.42
CA ILE A 273 -16.10 15.50 29.30
C ILE A 273 -16.59 16.24 30.53
N ARG A 274 -15.73 16.33 31.54
CA ARG A 274 -15.85 17.28 32.62
C ARG A 274 -15.85 18.64 31.93
N ARG A 275 -17.03 19.07 31.49
CA ARG A 275 -17.43 20.47 31.53
C ARG A 275 -17.62 20.76 33.01
N THR A 276 -16.49 20.99 33.67
CA THR A 276 -16.45 21.87 34.82
C THR A 276 -15.81 23.14 34.29
N ASP A 277 -16.70 24.10 34.10
CA ASP A 277 -16.52 25.55 34.15
C ASP A 277 -15.77 26.25 33.02
#